data_AF-A0A0B8QBH3-F1
#
_entry.id   AF-A0A0B8QBH3-F1
#
_cell.length_a   1.000
_cell.length_b   1.000
_cell.length_c   1.000
_cell.angle_alpha   90.00
_cell.angle_beta   90.00
_cell.angle_gamma   90.00
#
_symmetry.space_group_name_H-M   'P 1'
#
loop_
_entity.id
_entity.type
_entity.pdbx_description
1 polymer ?
#
loop_
_entity_poly.entity_id
_entity_poly.type
_entity_poly.pdbx_seq_one_letter_code
_entity_poly.pdbx_strand_id
1 'polypeptide(L)'
;MDNFNPNKLTLALITTGLISTSVHSQTITAPASKGMPSAESIDTYMGNIAQARAFNVLTAQGSAYPGWEQLEVFDASKVYEVAGNIVRYTDGNRWGVFENKWWTQVDAPSFTGASDVWEFLAETDSAGNYLPEASNINTWESSFAYSGGDQVKHTISDTQYYFEARHWTKGDEPVLTITDGGSVQEWETPWKRIDEPSGEGEPPVTPDPEPPVDPEPPVDPEPPVDPEPPVVIPPVDLPADGYSFLRELTQEQWDWFFPMRSGRYNAEGGTRNQPPYASEDGSLDTFTLEAFKKAVLEYNTWAAHNGYKQFLNEGSKSQQALEFTTFWAKSARETSGSWANAPEPWIVDDQDAGIVWKGALYWVEEVGYSTNPDGTSSAINYVDHASTEYPPVEGRSYYGRGIIQLSWNYNYGAFSYWLYDNGLMRDVISERDILLKRPDFVASNGALSILSGIWFWMTPQGAKPSSHNVMLGNITNVSSSSQELGLPQRNDGQSIITAEGESYDEAVISYRLGTVINIVNGGLECNKAAAYHSGPPQRVSYYNAYAKYMNANVIGIDIPTIQEATNVWTSKVNDQSPDNLKTSTCYAQKSYYAGKNQCLQITNA
;
A
#
# COMPACT_ATOMS: atom_id res chain seq x y z
N MET A 1 -32.22 44.09 -32.22
CA MET A 1 -33.32 43.10 -32.27
C MET A 1 -32.91 41.97 -31.35
N ASP A 2 -32.83 42.22 -30.05
CA ASP A 2 -33.95 42.31 -29.09
C ASP A 2 -34.24 40.94 -28.49
N ASN A 3 -33.93 40.79 -27.19
CA ASN A 3 -34.85 40.41 -26.10
C ASN A 3 -34.04 40.24 -24.80
N PHE A 4 -34.02 41.26 -23.92
CA PHE A 4 -34.88 41.47 -22.73
C PHE A 4 -34.60 40.47 -21.57
N ASN A 5 -33.84 40.82 -20.50
CA ASN A 5 -34.17 41.52 -19.22
C ASN A 5 -34.93 40.66 -18.16
N PRO A 6 -34.92 40.95 -16.83
CA PRO A 6 -33.89 41.40 -15.86
C PRO A 6 -34.02 40.75 -14.44
N ASN A 7 -33.16 41.11 -13.47
CA ASN A 7 -33.53 41.67 -12.12
C ASN A 7 -32.29 41.78 -11.22
N LYS A 8 -31.81 42.99 -10.86
CA LYS A 8 -32.30 43.91 -9.81
C LYS A 8 -32.36 43.29 -8.40
N LEU A 9 -31.20 43.19 -7.77
CA LEU A 9 -31.07 43.39 -6.33
C LEU A 9 -29.73 44.08 -6.02
N THR A 10 -29.67 45.37 -6.37
CA THR A 10 -28.66 46.30 -5.84
C THR A 10 -29.34 47.65 -5.69
N LEU A 11 -29.76 47.98 -4.47
CA LEU A 11 -30.01 49.36 -4.06
C LEU A 11 -29.88 49.49 -2.54
N ALA A 12 -29.10 50.50 -2.14
CA ALA A 12 -28.97 51.11 -0.80
C ALA A 12 -28.11 50.31 0.20
N LEU A 13 -26.99 50.80 0.73
CA LEU A 13 -26.68 52.15 1.21
C LEU A 13 -25.18 52.50 1.06
N ILE A 14 -24.89 53.70 0.56
CA ILE A 14 -23.63 54.44 0.76
C ILE A 14 -23.98 55.68 1.59
N THR A 15 -23.23 55.92 2.66
CA THR A 15 -22.96 57.22 3.35
C THR A 15 -22.18 56.82 4.62
N THR A 16 -20.96 57.20 4.95
CA THR A 16 -19.93 58.23 4.64
C THR A 16 -18.65 57.71 5.35
N GLY A 17 -17.39 57.87 4.96
CA GLY A 17 -16.69 58.58 3.90
C GLY A 17 -15.17 58.28 4.01
N LEU A 18 -14.41 58.82 3.06
CA LEU A 18 -12.95 59.03 3.07
C LEU A 18 -12.02 57.80 3.04
N ILE A 19 -11.66 57.32 1.83
CA ILE A 19 -10.26 56.99 1.48
C ILE A 19 -9.97 57.42 0.04
N SER A 20 -8.83 58.08 -0.13
CA SER A 20 -8.21 58.58 -1.35
C SER A 20 -7.64 57.46 -2.21
N THR A 21 -7.98 57.50 -3.50
CA THR A 21 -7.19 57.16 -4.70
C THR A 21 -6.28 55.91 -4.72
N SER A 22 -6.71 54.97 -5.56
CA SER A 22 -5.86 54.17 -6.47
C SER A 22 -5.12 52.97 -5.88
N VAL A 23 -5.86 51.96 -5.44
CA VAL A 23 -5.41 50.57 -5.56
C VAL A 23 -6.11 50.02 -6.81
N HIS A 24 -5.39 49.88 -7.92
CA HIS A 24 -5.79 48.88 -8.91
C HIS A 24 -5.77 47.55 -8.16
N SER A 25 -6.93 46.97 -7.84
CA SER A 25 -6.94 45.56 -7.50
C SER A 25 -6.53 44.83 -8.78
N GLN A 26 -5.27 44.42 -8.87
CA GLN A 26 -4.95 43.32 -9.77
C GLN A 26 -5.80 42.15 -9.27
N THR A 27 -6.77 41.76 -10.07
CA THR A 27 -7.55 40.56 -9.83
C THR A 27 -6.61 39.38 -10.06
N ILE A 28 -5.81 39.03 -9.05
CA ILE A 28 -4.98 37.84 -9.07
C ILE A 28 -5.95 36.68 -8.89
N THR A 29 -6.27 36.03 -10.00
CA THR A 29 -7.15 34.87 -9.99
C THR A 29 -6.23 33.65 -10.03
N ALA A 30 -6.15 32.90 -8.94
CA ALA A 30 -5.52 31.58 -8.97
C ALA A 30 -6.23 30.69 -10.03
N PRO A 31 -5.54 29.76 -10.70
CA PRO A 31 -6.17 28.82 -11.63
C PRO A 31 -7.34 28.06 -10.97
N ALA A 32 -8.31 27.60 -11.76
CA ALA A 32 -9.57 27.02 -11.27
C ALA A 32 -9.45 25.68 -10.52
N SER A 33 -8.25 25.16 -10.34
CA SER A 33 -7.88 24.16 -9.34
C SER A 33 -6.76 24.76 -8.51
N LYS A 34 -6.70 24.48 -7.19
CA LYS A 34 -5.43 24.61 -6.47
C LYS A 34 -4.43 23.75 -7.26
N GLY A 35 -3.60 24.39 -8.07
CA GLY A 35 -2.91 23.72 -9.17
C GLY A 35 -2.07 22.59 -8.62
N MET A 36 -2.51 21.35 -8.85
CA MET A 36 -1.74 20.16 -8.51
C MET A 36 -0.39 20.32 -9.26
N PRO A 37 0.76 20.29 -8.56
CA PRO A 37 2.04 20.56 -9.21
C PRO A 37 2.26 19.54 -10.33
N SER A 38 2.84 19.96 -11.46
CA SER A 38 3.20 19.02 -12.53
C SER A 38 4.19 17.99 -11.98
N ALA A 39 4.22 16.77 -12.55
CA ALA A 39 5.16 15.73 -12.13
C ALA A 39 6.62 16.24 -12.07
N GLU A 40 7.01 17.08 -13.03
CA GLU A 40 8.33 17.73 -13.08
C GLU A 40 8.57 18.71 -11.91
N SER A 41 7.55 19.46 -11.49
CA SER A 41 7.64 20.33 -10.32
C SER A 41 7.61 19.56 -8.99
N ILE A 42 6.94 18.40 -8.95
CA ILE A 42 6.97 17.47 -7.80
C ILE A 42 8.35 16.83 -7.69
N ASP A 43 8.93 16.36 -8.80
CA ASP A 43 10.26 15.75 -8.83
C ASP A 43 11.35 16.77 -8.45
N THR A 44 11.23 18.02 -8.92
CA THR A 44 12.12 19.13 -8.54
C THR A 44 12.01 19.42 -7.05
N TYR A 45 10.78 19.55 -6.53
CA TYR A 45 10.51 19.74 -5.10
C TYR A 45 11.08 18.60 -4.26
N MET A 46 10.78 17.34 -4.60
CA MET A 46 11.27 16.18 -3.85
C MET A 46 12.80 16.05 -3.94
N GLY A 47 13.41 16.45 -5.06
CA GLY A 47 14.87 16.50 -5.21
C GLY A 47 15.53 17.56 -4.32
N ASN A 48 14.95 18.75 -4.23
CA ASN A 48 15.42 19.84 -3.37
C ASN A 48 15.28 19.49 -1.89
N ILE A 49 14.15 18.87 -1.52
CA ILE A 49 13.90 18.34 -0.18
C ILE A 49 14.88 17.22 0.17
N ALA A 50 15.11 16.28 -0.75
CA ALA A 50 16.09 15.22 -0.55
C ALA A 50 17.52 15.76 -0.43
N GLN A 51 17.89 16.80 -1.18
CA GLN A 51 19.18 17.48 -1.04
C GLN A 51 19.31 18.23 0.29
N ALA A 52 18.29 18.97 0.72
CA ALA A 52 18.28 19.65 2.02
C ALA A 52 18.42 18.64 3.17
N ARG A 53 17.71 17.51 3.08
CA ARG A 53 17.77 16.42 4.05
C ARG A 53 19.10 15.65 4.01
N ALA A 54 19.66 15.39 2.83
CA ALA A 54 20.98 14.78 2.69
C ALA A 54 22.11 15.71 3.14
N PHE A 55 21.95 17.02 2.98
CA PHE A 55 22.90 18.04 3.45
C PHE A 55 22.87 18.16 4.99
N ASN A 56 21.71 18.03 5.62
CA ASN A 56 21.59 17.91 7.09
C ASN A 56 22.36 16.71 7.66
N VAL A 57 22.66 15.69 6.83
CA VAL A 57 23.36 14.46 7.23
C VAL A 57 24.87 14.50 6.90
N LEU A 58 25.33 15.41 6.02
CA LEU A 58 26.68 15.38 5.44
C LEU A 58 27.43 16.74 5.52
N THR A 59 27.92 17.12 6.72
CA THR A 59 29.02 18.10 7.02
C THR A 59 28.81 19.59 6.64
N ALA A 60 29.38 20.65 7.24
CA ALA A 60 30.14 21.00 8.45
C ALA A 60 29.85 22.51 8.73
N GLN A 61 29.80 22.92 10.00
CA GLN A 61 29.47 24.29 10.45
C GLN A 61 30.15 25.40 9.62
N GLY A 62 29.38 26.43 9.22
CA GLY A 62 29.91 27.61 8.52
C GLY A 62 30.14 27.46 7.01
N SER A 63 29.69 26.37 6.39
CA SER A 63 29.68 26.24 4.93
C SER A 63 28.61 27.16 4.31
N ALA A 64 28.83 27.65 3.08
CA ALA A 64 27.85 28.46 2.37
C ALA A 64 26.75 27.58 1.75
N TYR A 65 25.49 28.02 1.78
CA TYR A 65 24.39 27.38 1.05
C TYR A 65 24.72 27.36 -0.45
N PRO A 66 24.65 26.20 -1.15
CA PRO A 66 24.97 26.12 -2.56
C PRO A 66 24.13 27.08 -3.39
N GLY A 67 24.79 28.01 -4.08
CA GLY A 67 24.09 28.98 -4.93
C GLY A 67 23.41 30.13 -4.16
N TRP A 68 23.79 30.41 -2.91
CA TRP A 68 23.17 31.44 -2.07
C TRP A 68 23.03 32.81 -2.75
N GLU A 69 24.07 33.29 -3.44
CA GLU A 69 24.01 34.59 -4.11
C GLU A 69 23.09 34.61 -5.32
N GLN A 70 22.81 33.44 -5.89
CA GLN A 70 21.93 33.23 -7.04
C GLN A 70 20.47 33.07 -6.62
N LEU A 71 20.18 32.79 -5.33
CA LEU A 71 18.81 32.73 -4.83
C LEU A 71 18.16 34.11 -4.81
N GLU A 72 16.95 34.18 -5.34
CA GLU A 72 16.13 35.37 -5.25
C GLU A 72 15.70 35.61 -3.79
N VAL A 73 15.66 36.88 -3.37
CA VAL A 73 15.00 37.26 -2.12
C VAL A 73 13.50 37.16 -2.34
N PHE A 74 12.76 36.58 -1.39
CA PHE A 74 11.30 36.52 -1.44
C PHE A 74 10.70 37.91 -1.72
N ASP A 75 9.82 37.97 -2.72
CA ASP A 75 9.13 39.19 -3.16
C ASP A 75 7.63 38.97 -3.10
N ALA A 76 6.96 39.63 -2.16
CA ALA A 76 5.51 39.54 -1.95
C ALA A 76 4.68 40.09 -3.13
N SER A 77 5.30 40.73 -4.12
CA SER A 77 4.65 41.16 -5.36
C SER A 77 4.80 40.16 -6.51
N LYS A 78 5.73 39.20 -6.40
CA LYS A 78 6.01 38.18 -7.42
C LYS A 78 5.07 36.99 -7.28
N VAL A 79 4.54 36.52 -8.40
CA VAL A 79 3.78 35.25 -8.47
C VAL A 79 4.77 34.10 -8.65
N TYR A 80 4.74 33.14 -7.72
CA TYR A 80 5.44 31.87 -7.81
C TYR A 80 4.47 30.84 -8.39
N GLU A 81 4.44 30.74 -9.73
CA GLU A 81 3.35 30.07 -10.46
C GLU A 81 3.37 28.54 -10.36
N VAL A 82 4.52 27.94 -10.07
CA VAL A 82 4.75 26.48 -10.01
C VAL A 82 5.42 26.11 -8.69
N ALA A 83 5.28 24.87 -8.22
CA ALA A 83 6.03 24.39 -7.04
C ALA A 83 7.54 24.34 -7.35
N GLY A 84 8.35 24.48 -6.31
CA GLY A 84 9.79 24.28 -6.37
C GLY A 84 10.65 25.52 -6.63
N ASN A 85 10.06 26.73 -6.54
CA ASN A 85 10.84 27.95 -6.53
C ASN A 85 11.52 28.10 -5.16
N ILE A 86 12.84 28.24 -5.18
CA ILE A 86 13.64 28.47 -3.98
C ILE A 86 13.89 29.97 -3.81
N VAL A 87 13.61 30.48 -2.62
CA VAL A 87 13.87 31.86 -2.23
C VAL A 87 14.66 31.91 -0.94
N ARG A 88 15.42 33.00 -0.74
CA ARG A 88 15.91 33.38 0.58
C ARG A 88 14.97 34.41 1.21
N TYR A 89 14.69 34.25 2.49
CA TYR A 89 13.78 35.10 3.24
C TYR A 89 14.36 35.43 4.61
N THR A 90 14.04 36.63 5.13
CA THR A 90 14.37 37.04 6.49
C THR A 90 13.14 37.63 7.18
N ASP A 91 12.96 37.26 8.45
CA ASP A 91 11.96 37.87 9.34
C ASP A 91 12.51 39.11 10.09
N GLY A 92 13.73 39.54 9.76
CA GLY A 92 14.46 40.62 10.44
C GLY A 92 15.37 40.15 11.56
N ASN A 93 15.20 38.92 12.06
CA ASN A 93 16.06 38.31 13.07
C ASN A 93 16.91 37.16 12.49
N ARG A 94 16.35 36.40 11.56
CA ARG A 94 16.97 35.20 10.97
C ARG A 94 16.94 35.25 9.44
N TRP A 95 17.87 34.57 8.79
CA TRP A 95 17.83 34.30 7.36
C TRP A 95 17.57 32.81 7.11
N GLY A 96 16.89 32.49 6.03
CA GLY A 96 16.59 31.11 5.69
C GLY A 96 16.24 30.93 4.24
N VAL A 97 16.34 29.67 3.82
CA VAL A 97 16.00 29.21 2.48
C VAL A 97 14.66 28.49 2.53
N PHE A 98 13.78 28.82 1.60
CA PHE A 98 12.43 28.30 1.53
C PHE A 98 12.06 27.91 0.11
N GLU A 99 11.21 26.92 -0.01
CA GLU A 99 10.72 26.41 -1.29
C GLU A 99 9.19 26.39 -1.31
N ASN A 100 8.57 26.92 -2.35
CA ASN A 100 7.11 26.92 -2.41
C ASN A 100 6.58 25.53 -2.81
N LYS A 101 5.61 25.02 -2.03
CA LYS A 101 4.96 23.71 -2.22
C LYS A 101 3.98 23.70 -3.39
N TRP A 102 3.38 24.86 -3.67
CA TRP A 102 2.45 25.10 -4.76
C TRP A 102 2.37 26.61 -5.03
N TRP A 103 1.52 26.99 -5.99
CA TRP A 103 1.29 28.37 -6.39
C TRP A 103 1.14 29.34 -5.20
N THR A 104 1.86 30.47 -5.19
CA THR A 104 1.70 31.55 -4.20
C THR A 104 2.13 32.91 -4.72
N GLN A 105 1.71 33.99 -4.05
CA GLN A 105 2.17 35.35 -4.32
C GLN A 105 2.26 36.20 -3.05
N VAL A 106 1.24 36.15 -2.19
CA VAL A 106 1.13 37.04 -1.01
C VAL A 106 1.51 36.37 0.32
N ASP A 107 1.63 35.05 0.34
CA ASP A 107 1.94 34.31 1.55
C ASP A 107 3.45 34.37 1.78
N ALA A 108 3.89 35.01 2.86
CA ALA A 108 5.31 35.05 3.20
C ALA A 108 5.80 33.68 3.70
N PRO A 109 7.06 33.31 3.43
CA PRO A 109 7.69 32.17 4.08
C PRO A 109 7.73 32.37 5.61
N SER A 110 7.69 31.27 6.36
CA SER A 110 7.70 31.33 7.82
C SER A 110 8.63 30.28 8.41
N PHE A 111 9.54 30.74 9.27
CA PHE A 111 10.43 29.88 10.06
C PHE A 111 9.73 29.09 11.17
N THR A 112 8.47 29.41 11.48
CA THR A 112 7.68 28.72 12.52
C THR A 112 6.64 27.78 11.91
N GLY A 113 6.73 27.49 10.62
CA GLY A 113 5.76 26.64 9.92
C GLY A 113 4.36 27.24 9.77
N ALA A 114 4.16 28.52 10.09
CA ALA A 114 2.86 29.20 9.99
C ALA A 114 2.41 29.45 8.53
N SER A 115 3.25 29.09 7.56
CA SER A 115 2.97 29.25 6.14
C SER A 115 2.75 27.86 5.53
N ASP A 116 1.49 27.53 5.23
CA ASP A 116 1.15 26.25 4.61
C ASP A 116 1.72 26.09 3.20
N VAL A 117 2.20 27.18 2.59
CA VAL A 117 2.59 27.22 1.17
C VAL A 117 4.11 27.18 0.96
N TRP A 118 4.91 27.53 1.97
CA TRP A 118 6.37 27.52 1.90
C TRP A 118 6.95 26.45 2.82
N GLU A 119 7.83 25.63 2.28
CA GLU A 119 8.64 24.68 3.05
C GLU A 119 9.95 25.35 3.45
N PHE A 120 10.34 25.18 4.71
CA PHE A 120 11.62 25.64 5.21
C PHE A 120 12.71 24.61 4.91
N LEU A 121 13.77 25.02 4.22
CA LEU A 121 14.86 24.14 3.83
C LEU A 121 16.09 24.27 4.75
N ALA A 122 16.45 25.48 5.13
CA ALA A 122 17.64 25.73 5.96
C ALA A 122 17.63 27.11 6.63
N GLU A 123 18.23 27.22 7.82
CA GLU A 123 18.59 28.51 8.44
C GLU A 123 20.02 28.92 8.07
N THR A 124 20.20 30.20 7.76
CA THR A 124 21.50 30.78 7.36
C THR A 124 21.75 32.11 8.07
N ASP A 125 23.01 32.56 8.08
CA ASP A 125 23.33 33.96 8.38
C ASP A 125 23.01 34.87 7.17
N SER A 126 23.19 36.18 7.35
CA SER A 126 22.97 37.15 6.26
C SER A 126 23.92 36.97 5.07
N ALA A 127 25.01 36.23 5.23
CA ALA A 127 25.97 35.90 4.17
C ALA A 127 25.67 34.54 3.51
N GLY A 128 24.64 33.83 3.96
CA GLY A 128 24.23 32.53 3.42
C GLY A 128 25.00 31.35 3.98
N ASN A 129 25.79 31.55 5.04
CA ASN A 129 26.46 30.44 5.71
C ASN A 129 25.46 29.76 6.66
N TYR A 130 25.49 28.44 6.70
CA TYR A 130 24.69 27.69 7.67
C TYR A 130 25.08 28.09 9.09
N LEU A 131 24.07 28.36 9.93
CA LEU A 131 24.31 28.73 11.31
C LEU A 131 24.80 27.53 12.13
N PRO A 132 25.73 27.71 13.09
CA PRO A 132 26.28 26.64 13.94
C PRO A 132 25.26 25.88 14.80
N GLU A 133 24.02 26.37 14.89
CA GLU A 133 22.90 25.85 15.70
C GLU A 133 21.79 25.22 14.82
N ALA A 134 22.12 24.72 13.63
CA ALA A 134 21.23 23.85 12.86
C ALA A 134 20.92 22.51 13.57
N SER A 135 21.48 22.28 14.76
CA SER A 135 21.14 21.20 15.70
C SER A 135 19.88 21.46 16.53
N ASN A 136 19.12 22.53 16.27
CA ASN A 136 17.86 22.74 16.96
C ASN A 136 16.81 21.74 16.48
N ILE A 137 16.72 20.60 17.18
CA ILE A 137 15.50 19.78 17.18
C ILE A 137 14.30 20.72 17.37
N ASN A 138 13.39 20.69 16.40
CA ASN A 138 12.24 21.58 16.36
C ASN A 138 11.32 21.31 17.55
N THR A 139 10.73 22.35 18.14
CA THR A 139 9.64 22.15 19.10
C THR A 139 8.48 21.49 18.38
N TRP A 140 7.86 20.47 19.00
CA TRP A 140 6.67 19.84 18.44
C TRP A 140 5.53 20.86 18.34
N GLU A 141 4.86 20.89 17.20
CA GLU A 141 3.74 21.77 16.88
C GLU A 141 2.59 20.94 16.30
N SER A 142 1.40 21.07 16.90
CA SER A 142 0.21 20.31 16.49
C SER A 142 -0.21 20.52 15.02
N SER A 143 0.12 21.67 14.42
CA SER A 143 -0.21 21.99 13.03
C SER A 143 0.80 21.40 12.02
N PHE A 144 1.93 20.88 12.48
CA PHE A 144 3.00 20.39 11.64
C PHE A 144 2.87 18.87 11.43
N ALA A 145 3.23 18.41 10.23
CA ALA A 145 3.22 17.00 9.88
C ALA A 145 4.65 16.46 9.89
N TYR A 146 4.89 15.43 10.69
CA TYR A 146 6.18 14.80 10.88
C TYR A 146 6.18 13.45 10.20
N SER A 147 7.29 13.06 9.59
CA SER A 147 7.52 11.76 8.95
C SER A 147 8.36 10.86 9.86
N GLY A 148 8.39 9.55 9.58
CA GLY A 148 9.22 8.62 10.35
C GLY A 148 10.70 9.03 10.35
N GLY A 149 11.31 9.09 11.53
CA GLY A 149 12.67 9.59 11.77
C GLY A 149 12.77 11.08 12.11
N ASP A 150 11.67 11.85 11.97
CA ASP A 150 11.69 13.27 12.33
C ASP A 150 11.77 13.42 13.85
N GLN A 151 12.72 14.24 14.30
CA GLN A 151 12.96 14.48 15.73
C GLN A 151 12.38 15.82 16.17
N VAL A 152 11.71 15.82 17.32
CA VAL A 152 11.10 17.00 17.95
C VAL A 152 11.41 17.06 19.44
N LYS A 153 11.31 18.26 20.03
CA LYS A 153 11.36 18.47 21.48
C LYS A 153 10.00 18.90 21.97
N HIS A 154 9.56 18.35 23.10
CA HIS A 154 8.26 18.64 23.68
C HIS A 154 8.35 18.70 25.21
N THR A 155 7.63 19.63 25.83
CA THR A 155 7.72 19.88 27.28
C THR A 155 6.53 19.24 27.99
N ILE A 156 6.81 18.29 28.88
CA ILE A 156 5.80 17.56 29.66
C ILE A 156 6.07 17.83 31.14
N SER A 157 5.10 18.41 31.86
CA SER A 157 5.22 18.75 33.30
C SER A 157 6.51 19.53 33.64
N ASP A 158 6.77 20.62 32.90
CA ASP A 158 7.94 21.49 33.06
C ASP A 158 9.31 20.84 32.77
N THR A 159 9.31 19.62 32.20
CA THR A 159 10.54 18.93 31.77
C THR A 159 10.54 18.75 30.25
N GLN A 160 11.64 19.11 29.60
CA GLN A 160 11.80 18.96 28.15
C GLN A 160 12.26 17.53 27.82
N TYR A 161 11.62 16.93 26.82
CA TYR A 161 11.95 15.61 26.30
C TYR A 161 12.11 15.67 24.78
N TYR A 162 12.84 14.70 24.25
CA TYR A 162 13.12 14.56 22.82
C TYR A 162 12.40 13.32 22.31
N PHE A 163 11.82 13.45 21.13
CA PHE A 163 11.03 12.40 20.52
C PHE A 163 11.38 12.27 19.05
N GLU A 164 11.33 11.04 18.56
CA GLU A 164 11.44 10.70 17.15
C GLU A 164 10.09 10.13 16.69
N ALA A 165 9.56 10.65 15.59
CA ALA A 165 8.36 10.10 14.98
C ALA A 165 8.67 8.69 14.43
N ARG A 166 7.88 7.68 14.82
CA ARG A 166 8.00 6.31 14.31
C ARG A 166 7.52 6.18 12.86
N HIS A 167 6.57 7.01 12.48
CA HIS A 167 5.95 7.08 11.17
C HIS A 167 5.30 8.45 10.99
N TRP A 168 4.57 8.66 9.88
CA TRP A 168 3.90 9.93 9.67
C TRP A 168 2.88 10.24 10.79
N THR A 169 2.89 11.46 11.30
CA THR A 169 1.97 11.96 12.33
C THR A 169 1.72 13.45 12.16
N LYS A 170 0.49 13.91 12.44
CA LYS A 170 0.13 15.33 12.46
C LYS A 170 -0.92 15.56 13.54
N GLY A 171 -0.62 16.44 14.48
CA GLY A 171 -1.53 16.79 15.57
C GLY A 171 -1.49 15.84 16.77
N ASP A 172 -0.84 14.68 16.67
CA ASP A 172 -0.63 13.79 17.82
C ASP A 172 0.51 14.35 18.70
N GLU A 173 0.22 14.65 19.96
CA GLU A 173 1.18 15.23 20.91
C GLU A 173 2.19 14.17 21.39
N PRO A 174 3.51 14.47 21.45
CA PRO A 174 4.50 13.59 22.03
C PRO A 174 4.24 13.41 23.53
N VAL A 175 4.10 12.16 23.96
CA VAL A 175 3.79 11.81 25.34
C VAL A 175 4.79 10.77 25.85
N LEU A 176 5.04 10.78 27.17
CA LEU A 176 5.83 9.71 27.80
C LEU A 176 5.01 8.42 27.81
N THR A 177 5.64 7.35 27.36
CA THR A 177 5.07 6.01 27.39
C THR A 177 5.22 5.39 28.79
N ILE A 178 4.58 4.24 29.06
CA ILE A 178 4.71 3.52 30.34
C ILE A 178 6.18 3.20 30.67
N THR A 179 6.97 2.84 29.66
CA THR A 179 8.41 2.54 29.80
C THR A 179 9.23 3.80 30.12
N ASP A 180 8.73 4.98 29.72
CA ASP A 180 9.34 6.28 29.98
C ASP A 180 8.81 6.98 31.26
N GLY A 181 7.95 6.31 32.04
CA GLY A 181 7.37 6.85 33.27
C GLY A 181 6.03 7.59 33.09
N GLY A 182 5.38 7.48 31.94
CA GLY A 182 4.04 7.99 31.65
C GLY A 182 2.93 6.95 31.79
N SER A 183 1.77 7.20 31.15
CA SER A 183 0.57 6.35 31.25
C SER A 183 0.06 5.80 29.93
N VAL A 184 0.72 6.14 28.81
CA VAL A 184 0.32 5.76 27.44
C VAL A 184 1.14 4.55 26.98
N GLN A 185 0.53 3.57 26.33
CA GLN A 185 1.26 2.41 25.81
C GLN A 185 2.14 2.81 24.62
N GLU A 186 3.23 2.09 24.40
CA GLU A 186 4.23 2.49 23.39
C GLU A 186 3.68 2.51 21.95
N TRP A 187 2.66 1.69 21.65
CA TRP A 187 1.97 1.64 20.36
C TRP A 187 0.80 2.64 20.22
N GLU A 188 0.40 3.32 21.31
CA GLU A 188 -0.69 4.30 21.30
C GLU A 188 -0.21 5.70 20.90
N THR A 189 1.10 5.91 20.78
CA THR A 189 1.70 7.19 20.35
C THR A 189 2.65 6.98 19.16
N PRO A 190 2.58 7.85 18.13
CA PRO A 190 3.53 7.81 17.02
C PRO A 190 4.93 8.29 17.43
N TRP A 191 5.12 8.74 18.68
CA TRP A 191 6.36 9.34 19.18
C TRP A 191 7.15 8.39 20.05
N LYS A 192 8.41 8.16 19.68
CA LYS A 192 9.39 7.40 20.47
C LYS A 192 10.26 8.37 21.25
N ARG A 193 10.33 8.27 22.58
CA ARG A 193 11.28 9.07 23.36
C ARG A 193 12.71 8.65 22.98
N ILE A 194 13.55 9.64 22.77
CA ILE A 194 14.99 9.47 22.58
C ILE A 194 15.73 10.26 23.67
N ASP A 195 16.95 9.83 23.98
CA ASP A 195 17.85 10.66 24.77
C ASP A 195 18.24 11.90 23.96
N GLU A 196 18.73 12.95 24.63
CA GLU A 196 19.29 14.12 23.94
C GLU A 196 20.23 13.66 22.81
N PRO A 197 20.09 14.17 21.57
CA PRO A 197 20.95 13.76 20.48
C PRO A 197 22.38 14.15 20.84
N SER A 198 23.28 13.17 20.91
CA SER A 198 24.68 13.40 21.21
C SER A 198 25.35 14.17 20.06
N GLY A 199 25.34 15.48 20.17
CA GLY A 199 26.09 16.41 19.33
C GLY A 199 27.34 16.93 20.03
N GLU A 200 28.27 16.06 20.41
CA GLU A 200 29.62 16.47 20.79
C GLU A 200 30.65 15.50 20.22
N GLY A 201 31.41 15.95 19.21
CA GLY A 201 32.68 15.32 18.88
C GLY A 201 33.70 15.73 19.93
N GLU A 202 34.17 14.78 20.76
CA GLU A 202 35.37 15.02 21.54
C GLU A 202 36.56 15.25 20.58
N PRO A 203 37.41 16.27 20.83
CA PRO A 203 38.57 16.55 19.99
C PRO A 203 39.58 15.40 20.05
N PRO A 204 40.34 15.14 18.97
CA PRO A 204 41.26 14.02 18.92
C PRO A 204 42.37 14.22 19.95
N VAL A 205 42.41 13.35 20.96
CA VAL A 205 43.56 13.22 21.85
C VAL A 205 44.69 12.61 21.03
N THR A 206 45.80 13.32 20.91
CA THR A 206 47.03 12.81 20.31
C THR A 206 47.58 11.70 21.21
N PRO A 207 47.81 10.48 20.70
CA PRO A 207 48.42 9.44 21.52
C PRO A 207 49.91 9.73 21.70
N ASP A 208 50.37 9.73 22.94
CA ASP A 208 51.80 9.65 23.29
C ASP A 208 52.35 8.29 22.78
N PRO A 209 53.63 8.20 22.38
CA PRO A 209 54.15 6.97 21.79
C PRO A 209 54.29 5.86 22.84
N GLU A 210 53.63 4.73 22.59
CA GLU A 210 53.77 3.52 23.42
C GLU A 210 55.14 2.83 23.22
N PRO A 211 55.69 2.22 24.29
CA PRO A 211 56.90 1.40 24.24
C PRO A 211 56.66 0.08 23.49
N PRO A 212 57.71 -0.61 23.00
CA PRO A 212 57.53 -1.78 22.15
C PRO A 212 56.87 -2.96 22.88
N VAL A 213 55.85 -3.53 22.24
CA VAL A 213 55.04 -4.67 22.71
C VAL A 213 55.72 -5.99 22.33
N ASP A 214 55.86 -6.89 23.32
CA ASP A 214 56.30 -8.29 23.16
C ASP A 214 55.16 -9.11 22.52
N PRO A 215 55.41 -10.08 21.62
CA PRO A 215 54.33 -10.73 20.89
C PRO A 215 53.48 -11.65 21.78
N GLU A 216 52.16 -11.44 21.76
CA GLU A 216 51.17 -12.25 22.47
C GLU A 216 50.97 -13.65 21.85
N PRO A 217 50.61 -14.66 22.66
CA PRO A 217 50.32 -16.02 22.22
C PRO A 217 48.99 -16.11 21.44
N PRO A 218 48.79 -17.16 20.62
CA PRO A 218 47.63 -17.26 19.73
C PRO A 218 46.30 -17.38 20.50
N VAL A 219 45.30 -16.63 20.03
CA VAL A 219 43.93 -16.56 20.56
C VAL A 219 43.13 -17.77 20.05
N ASP A 220 42.48 -18.50 20.97
CA ASP A 220 41.53 -19.57 20.66
C ASP A 220 40.27 -18.99 19.99
N PRO A 221 39.66 -19.67 19.00
CA PRO A 221 38.47 -19.16 18.33
C PRO A 221 37.28 -19.04 19.28
N GLU A 222 36.57 -17.90 19.19
CA GLU A 222 35.35 -17.67 19.97
C GLU A 222 34.26 -18.72 19.66
N PRO A 223 33.50 -19.14 20.68
CA PRO A 223 32.35 -20.02 20.48
C PRO A 223 31.28 -19.32 19.62
N PRO A 224 30.49 -20.09 18.84
CA PRO A 224 29.50 -19.52 17.95
C PRO A 224 28.45 -18.72 18.74
N VAL A 225 28.12 -17.54 18.21
CA VAL A 225 27.03 -16.68 18.69
C VAL A 225 25.71 -17.46 18.56
N ASP A 226 24.98 -17.61 19.66
CA ASP A 226 23.63 -18.18 19.65
C ASP A 226 22.73 -17.31 18.75
N PRO A 227 21.89 -17.91 17.88
CA PRO A 227 21.00 -17.15 17.01
C PRO A 227 20.04 -16.29 17.85
N GLU A 228 19.82 -15.05 17.40
CA GLU A 228 18.80 -14.18 17.99
C GLU A 228 17.44 -14.91 18.03
N PRO A 229 16.66 -14.74 19.11
CA PRO A 229 15.35 -15.35 19.20
C PRO A 229 14.45 -14.87 18.04
N PRO A 230 13.55 -15.74 17.56
CA PRO A 230 12.70 -15.48 16.40
C PRO A 230 11.80 -14.25 16.60
N VAL A 231 11.68 -13.45 15.54
CA VAL A 231 10.76 -12.31 15.47
C VAL A 231 9.33 -12.84 15.41
N VAL A 232 8.70 -13.00 16.57
CA VAL A 232 7.25 -13.23 16.65
C VAL A 232 6.56 -11.91 16.32
N ILE A 233 5.83 -11.86 15.20
CA ILE A 233 5.03 -10.68 14.82
C ILE A 233 4.01 -10.45 15.95
N PRO A 234 3.99 -9.26 16.58
CA PRO A 234 3.04 -8.98 17.65
C PRO A 234 1.60 -9.03 17.11
N PRO A 235 0.60 -9.35 17.95
CA PRO A 235 -0.80 -9.30 17.56
C PRO A 235 -1.17 -7.92 17.02
N VAL A 236 -1.88 -7.89 15.89
CA VAL A 236 -2.40 -6.68 15.25
C VAL A 236 -3.82 -6.44 15.76
N ASP A 237 -3.99 -5.37 16.54
CA ASP A 237 -5.29 -4.96 17.06
C ASP A 237 -6.10 -4.19 16.01
N LEU A 238 -7.34 -4.62 15.79
CA LEU A 238 -8.28 -3.93 14.91
C LEU A 238 -8.94 -2.77 15.67
N PRO A 239 -9.18 -1.59 15.04
CA PRO A 239 -9.86 -0.44 15.66
C PRO A 239 -11.18 -0.84 16.33
N ALA A 240 -11.67 -0.19 17.39
CA ALA A 240 -12.86 -0.66 18.13
C ALA A 240 -14.13 -0.88 17.25
N ASP A 241 -14.33 -0.03 16.24
CA ASP A 241 -15.50 -0.07 15.35
C ASP A 241 -15.19 -0.70 13.98
N GLY A 242 -16.18 -1.35 13.36
CA GLY A 242 -16.07 -1.99 12.04
C GLY A 242 -15.65 -3.46 12.09
N TYR A 243 -15.16 -4.03 10.98
CA TYR A 243 -14.50 -5.33 10.88
C TYR A 243 -15.26 -6.51 11.50
N SER A 244 -16.59 -6.47 11.43
CA SER A 244 -17.49 -7.41 12.12
C SER A 244 -17.19 -8.88 11.83
N PHE A 245 -16.70 -9.18 10.62
CA PHE A 245 -16.25 -10.52 10.25
C PHE A 245 -14.80 -10.77 10.67
N LEU A 246 -13.88 -9.88 10.29
CA LEU A 246 -12.43 -10.10 10.46
C LEU A 246 -12.03 -10.24 11.95
N ARG A 247 -12.74 -9.59 12.87
CA ARG A 247 -12.51 -9.74 14.32
C ARG A 247 -12.81 -11.14 14.85
N GLU A 248 -13.71 -11.86 14.21
CA GLU A 248 -14.08 -13.22 14.61
C GLU A 248 -13.26 -14.29 13.89
N LEU A 249 -12.43 -13.90 12.92
CA LEU A 249 -11.55 -14.82 12.23
C LEU A 249 -10.43 -15.27 13.17
N THR A 250 -10.44 -16.55 13.51
CA THR A 250 -9.47 -17.17 14.44
C THR A 250 -8.25 -17.72 13.70
N GLN A 251 -7.16 -17.95 14.45
CA GLN A 251 -5.99 -18.64 13.93
C GLN A 251 -6.31 -20.07 13.46
N GLU A 252 -7.22 -20.78 14.15
CA GLU A 252 -7.66 -22.12 13.77
C GLU A 252 -8.34 -22.12 12.40
N GLN A 253 -9.25 -21.17 12.17
CA GLN A 253 -9.89 -21.00 10.87
C GLN A 253 -8.87 -20.61 9.79
N TRP A 254 -7.93 -19.71 10.10
CA TRP A 254 -6.86 -19.34 9.17
C TRP A 254 -6.00 -20.56 8.76
N ASP A 255 -5.61 -21.37 9.75
CA ASP A 255 -4.86 -22.60 9.53
C ASP A 255 -5.69 -23.66 8.80
N TRP A 256 -7.01 -23.71 8.99
CA TRP A 256 -7.88 -24.59 8.21
C TRP A 256 -7.91 -24.19 6.73
N PHE A 257 -7.95 -22.88 6.42
CA PHE A 257 -7.91 -22.39 5.03
C PHE A 257 -6.56 -22.70 4.37
N PHE A 258 -5.47 -22.48 5.10
CA PHE A 258 -4.11 -22.47 4.56
C PHE A 258 -3.13 -23.35 5.37
N PRO A 259 -3.41 -24.66 5.52
CA PRO A 259 -2.63 -25.54 6.38
C PRO A 259 -1.22 -25.82 5.85
N MET A 260 -1.03 -25.64 4.53
CA MET A 260 0.23 -25.90 3.82
C MET A 260 0.84 -24.62 3.21
N ARG A 261 0.45 -23.44 3.69
CA ARG A 261 1.03 -22.18 3.19
C ARG A 261 2.55 -22.15 3.37
N SER A 262 3.23 -21.42 2.50
CA SER A 262 4.68 -21.29 2.53
C SER A 262 5.16 -20.76 3.88
N GLY A 263 6.19 -21.41 4.45
CA GLY A 263 6.79 -20.97 5.70
C GLY A 263 6.19 -21.56 6.97
N ARG A 264 4.93 -22.02 6.92
CA ARG A 264 4.25 -22.55 8.10
C ARG A 264 4.90 -23.85 8.54
N TYR A 265 5.29 -23.89 9.80
CA TYR A 265 5.71 -25.12 10.46
C TYR A 265 4.51 -25.94 10.95
N ASN A 266 4.58 -27.24 10.78
CA ASN A 266 3.61 -28.22 11.23
C ASN A 266 4.33 -29.41 11.87
N ALA A 267 4.23 -29.60 13.18
CA ALA A 267 4.88 -30.73 13.86
C ALA A 267 4.49 -32.12 13.31
N GLU A 268 3.31 -32.24 12.68
CA GLU A 268 2.80 -33.49 12.10
C GLU A 268 3.41 -33.82 10.72
N GLY A 269 4.21 -32.92 10.14
CA GLY A 269 4.86 -33.10 8.84
C GLY A 269 4.17 -32.36 7.68
N GLY A 270 4.84 -32.32 6.53
CA GLY A 270 4.40 -31.65 5.30
C GLY A 270 5.53 -31.51 4.29
N THR A 271 5.23 -31.30 3.00
CA THR A 271 6.26 -31.27 1.93
C THR A 271 7.27 -30.13 2.06
N ARG A 272 6.92 -29.05 2.77
CA ARG A 272 7.80 -27.89 3.04
C ARG A 272 8.04 -27.66 4.53
N ASN A 273 7.81 -28.67 5.36
CA ASN A 273 7.87 -28.57 6.82
C ASN A 273 9.28 -28.75 7.39
N GLN A 274 10.30 -28.11 6.81
CA GLN A 274 11.68 -28.14 7.31
C GLN A 274 12.46 -26.95 6.73
N PRO A 275 13.59 -26.55 7.34
CA PRO A 275 14.51 -25.59 6.74
C PRO A 275 14.96 -26.05 5.34
N PRO A 276 15.12 -25.13 4.37
CA PRO A 276 15.00 -23.67 4.49
C PRO A 276 13.57 -23.14 4.28
N TYR A 277 12.54 -23.99 4.23
CA TYR A 277 11.18 -23.59 3.82
C TYR A 277 10.23 -23.32 4.96
N ALA A 278 10.46 -23.87 6.14
CA ALA A 278 9.70 -23.60 7.36
C ALA A 278 10.65 -23.74 8.56
N SER A 279 10.45 -22.88 9.56
CA SER A 279 11.21 -22.91 10.81
C SER A 279 10.23 -23.17 11.96
N GLU A 280 10.64 -23.97 12.94
CA GLU A 280 9.82 -24.34 14.10
C GLU A 280 9.36 -23.11 14.90
N ASP A 281 10.14 -22.05 14.86
CA ASP A 281 9.81 -20.76 15.46
C ASP A 281 8.81 -19.90 14.67
N GLY A 282 8.38 -20.34 13.49
CA GLY A 282 7.45 -19.61 12.63
C GLY A 282 8.05 -18.42 11.87
N SER A 283 9.36 -18.14 12.00
CA SER A 283 10.03 -17.00 11.36
C SER A 283 9.96 -16.99 9.83
N LEU A 284 9.68 -18.15 9.23
CA LEU A 284 9.53 -18.30 7.79
C LEU A 284 8.08 -18.25 7.31
N ASP A 285 7.07 -18.30 8.20
CA ASP A 285 5.64 -18.25 7.84
C ASP A 285 5.31 -16.92 7.16
N THR A 286 5.18 -16.96 5.84
CA THR A 286 5.01 -15.75 5.03
C THR A 286 3.57 -15.24 5.11
N PHE A 287 2.58 -16.12 5.25
CA PHE A 287 1.17 -15.75 5.14
C PHE A 287 0.43 -15.97 6.46
N THR A 288 0.94 -15.34 7.52
CA THR A 288 0.30 -15.36 8.84
C THR A 288 -1.01 -14.56 8.85
N LEU A 289 -1.89 -14.88 9.80
CA LEU A 289 -3.11 -14.11 10.04
C LEU A 289 -2.77 -12.65 10.40
N GLU A 290 -1.67 -12.43 11.12
CA GLU A 290 -1.23 -11.09 11.50
C GLU A 290 -0.68 -10.29 10.31
N ALA A 291 0.03 -10.92 9.38
CA ALA A 291 0.40 -10.29 8.11
C ALA A 291 -0.84 -9.91 7.29
N PHE A 292 -1.89 -10.73 7.31
CA PHE A 292 -3.16 -10.40 6.68
C PHE A 292 -3.84 -9.19 7.34
N LYS A 293 -3.98 -9.19 8.66
CA LYS A 293 -4.55 -8.04 9.39
C LYS A 293 -3.76 -6.76 9.16
N LYS A 294 -2.42 -6.81 9.20
CA LYS A 294 -1.55 -5.66 8.87
C LYS A 294 -1.86 -5.12 7.48
N ALA A 295 -1.91 -5.98 6.46
CA ALA A 295 -2.22 -5.57 5.09
C ALA A 295 -3.62 -4.95 4.95
N VAL A 296 -4.63 -5.51 5.63
CA VAL A 296 -5.99 -4.96 5.66
C VAL A 296 -5.99 -3.56 6.29
N LEU A 297 -5.31 -3.38 7.43
CA LEU A 297 -5.25 -2.08 8.12
C LEU A 297 -4.46 -1.03 7.35
N GLU A 298 -3.35 -1.40 6.71
CA GLU A 298 -2.58 -0.50 5.83
C GLU A 298 -3.47 0.07 4.72
N TYR A 299 -4.17 -0.80 3.99
CA TYR A 299 -5.09 -0.37 2.94
C TYR A 299 -6.27 0.44 3.52
N ASN A 300 -6.93 -0.05 4.58
CA ASN A 300 -8.15 0.57 5.07
C ASN A 300 -7.91 1.92 5.78
N THR A 301 -6.79 2.08 6.45
CA THR A 301 -6.42 3.36 7.07
C THR A 301 -6.24 4.43 6.00
N TRP A 302 -5.50 4.10 4.93
CA TRP A 302 -5.38 4.97 3.77
C TRP A 302 -6.74 5.22 3.09
N ALA A 303 -7.54 4.16 2.88
CA ALA A 303 -8.83 4.26 2.21
C ALA A 303 -9.80 5.16 2.98
N ALA A 304 -9.91 4.98 4.30
CA ALA A 304 -10.76 5.80 5.16
C ALA A 304 -10.34 7.28 5.13
N HIS A 305 -9.03 7.56 5.21
CA HIS A 305 -8.50 8.93 5.13
C HIS A 305 -8.87 9.62 3.81
N ASN A 306 -8.90 8.87 2.71
CA ASN A 306 -9.16 9.38 1.37
C ASN A 306 -10.62 9.23 0.91
N GLY A 307 -11.53 8.78 1.79
CA GLY A 307 -12.94 8.59 1.46
C GLY A 307 -13.21 7.44 0.48
N TYR A 308 -12.29 6.48 0.37
CA TYR A 308 -12.48 5.25 -0.40
C TYR A 308 -13.15 4.16 0.43
N LYS A 309 -13.73 3.19 -0.29
CA LYS A 309 -14.31 1.99 0.33
C LYS A 309 -13.23 1.12 0.95
N GLN A 310 -13.57 0.52 2.07
CA GLN A 310 -12.66 -0.31 2.85
C GLN A 310 -12.84 -1.80 2.51
N PHE A 311 -11.75 -2.54 2.44
CA PHE A 311 -11.75 -3.97 2.24
C PHE A 311 -12.18 -4.69 3.53
N LEU A 312 -13.13 -5.63 3.47
CA LEU A 312 -13.65 -6.37 4.64
C LEU A 312 -14.20 -5.49 5.78
N ASN A 313 -14.58 -4.25 5.48
CA ASN A 313 -15.15 -3.32 6.44
C ASN A 313 -16.37 -2.58 5.85
N GLU A 314 -17.04 -3.21 4.89
CA GLU A 314 -18.22 -2.67 4.21
C GLU A 314 -19.37 -3.68 4.31
N GLY A 315 -20.61 -3.19 4.36
CA GLY A 315 -21.79 -4.04 4.38
C GLY A 315 -21.96 -4.89 5.65
N SER A 316 -22.79 -5.93 5.54
CA SER A 316 -23.06 -6.87 6.62
C SER A 316 -21.86 -7.78 6.93
N LYS A 317 -21.89 -8.45 8.08
CA LYS A 317 -20.91 -9.49 8.42
C LYS A 317 -20.88 -10.61 7.37
N SER A 318 -22.04 -11.02 6.84
CA SER A 318 -22.13 -12.00 5.75
C SER A 318 -21.49 -11.49 4.47
N GLN A 319 -21.66 -10.21 4.13
CA GLN A 319 -21.00 -9.61 2.97
C GLN A 319 -19.48 -9.56 3.12
N GLN A 320 -18.97 -9.22 4.31
CA GLN A 320 -17.54 -9.28 4.60
C GLN A 320 -17.02 -10.72 4.50
N ALA A 321 -17.75 -11.71 5.02
CA ALA A 321 -17.39 -13.12 4.91
C ALA A 321 -17.41 -13.64 3.46
N LEU A 322 -18.37 -13.19 2.64
CA LEU A 322 -18.46 -13.47 1.21
C LEU A 322 -17.27 -12.86 0.46
N GLU A 323 -16.90 -11.62 0.76
CA GLU A 323 -15.73 -10.97 0.18
C GLU A 323 -14.45 -11.73 0.56
N PHE A 324 -14.27 -12.07 1.83
CA PHE A 324 -13.12 -12.84 2.33
C PHE A 324 -12.99 -14.18 1.60
N THR A 325 -14.09 -14.95 1.58
CA THR A 325 -14.15 -16.27 0.93
C THR A 325 -13.78 -16.18 -0.54
N THR A 326 -14.30 -15.17 -1.24
CA THR A 326 -14.05 -15.00 -2.67
C THR A 326 -12.62 -14.54 -2.96
N PHE A 327 -12.13 -13.56 -2.19
CA PHE A 327 -10.78 -13.04 -2.29
C PHE A 327 -9.74 -14.16 -2.15
N TRP A 328 -9.91 -15.00 -1.13
CA TRP A 328 -9.00 -16.12 -0.87
C TRP A 328 -9.19 -17.28 -1.83
N ALA A 329 -10.40 -17.60 -2.28
CA ALA A 329 -10.60 -18.62 -3.32
C ALA A 329 -9.92 -18.26 -4.64
N LYS A 330 -9.93 -16.97 -4.98
CA LYS A 330 -9.16 -16.43 -6.11
C LYS A 330 -7.66 -16.62 -5.87
N SER A 331 -7.11 -16.13 -4.77
CA SER A 331 -5.68 -16.27 -4.47
C SER A 331 -5.20 -17.72 -4.29
N ALA A 332 -6.08 -18.60 -3.80
CA ALA A 332 -5.81 -20.02 -3.64
C ALA A 332 -5.43 -20.67 -4.97
N ARG A 333 -6.12 -20.36 -6.07
CA ARG A 333 -5.75 -20.87 -7.40
C ARG A 333 -4.41 -20.30 -7.89
N GLU A 334 -4.11 -19.02 -7.65
CA GLU A 334 -2.84 -18.41 -8.12
C GLU A 334 -1.60 -19.02 -7.46
N THR A 335 -1.77 -19.60 -6.27
CA THR A 335 -0.66 -20.03 -5.40
C THR A 335 -0.74 -21.52 -5.06
N SER A 336 -1.66 -22.25 -5.70
CA SER A 336 -2.00 -23.62 -5.34
C SER A 336 -0.85 -24.59 -5.59
N GLY A 337 -0.47 -25.37 -4.58
CA GLY A 337 0.34 -26.59 -4.77
C GLY A 337 -0.48 -27.83 -5.12
N SER A 338 -1.82 -27.77 -5.05
CA SER A 338 -2.69 -28.93 -5.25
C SER A 338 -2.81 -29.37 -6.72
N TRP A 339 -2.95 -30.68 -6.95
CA TRP A 339 -3.25 -31.29 -8.25
C TRP A 339 -4.49 -32.19 -8.18
N ALA A 340 -4.99 -32.65 -9.33
CA ALA A 340 -6.33 -33.25 -9.46
C ALA A 340 -6.62 -34.48 -8.58
N ASN A 341 -5.59 -35.29 -8.30
CA ASN A 341 -5.71 -36.55 -7.55
C ASN A 341 -4.70 -36.59 -6.39
N ALA A 342 -4.43 -35.44 -5.78
CA ALA A 342 -3.54 -35.36 -4.64
C ALA A 342 -4.11 -36.14 -3.44
N PRO A 343 -3.29 -36.91 -2.71
CA PRO A 343 -3.75 -37.59 -1.50
C PRO A 343 -3.91 -36.57 -0.36
N GLU A 344 -4.46 -37.01 0.77
CA GLU A 344 -4.33 -36.25 2.02
C GLU A 344 -2.85 -35.94 2.31
N PRO A 345 -2.53 -34.76 2.87
CA PRO A 345 -3.45 -33.71 3.33
C PRO A 345 -3.85 -32.69 2.24
N TRP A 346 -3.55 -32.93 0.96
CA TRP A 346 -3.78 -31.95 -0.12
C TRP A 346 -5.22 -31.86 -0.58
N ILE A 347 -5.93 -32.98 -0.54
CA ILE A 347 -7.36 -33.07 -0.76
C ILE A 347 -7.93 -33.82 0.43
N VAL A 348 -8.90 -33.23 1.11
CA VAL A 348 -9.55 -33.81 2.29
C VAL A 348 -11.06 -33.89 2.04
N ASP A 349 -11.70 -34.94 2.54
CA ASP A 349 -13.17 -35.00 2.63
C ASP A 349 -13.58 -34.49 4.01
N ASP A 350 -13.81 -33.18 4.08
CA ASP A 350 -14.13 -32.45 5.30
C ASP A 350 -15.61 -32.59 5.64
N GLN A 351 -15.93 -32.77 6.93
CA GLN A 351 -17.30 -32.97 7.38
C GLN A 351 -18.22 -31.79 7.05
N ASP A 352 -17.70 -30.56 7.11
CA ASP A 352 -18.48 -29.34 6.95
C ASP A 352 -18.42 -28.80 5.51
N ALA A 353 -17.33 -29.06 4.80
CA ALA A 353 -17.10 -28.53 3.45
C ALA A 353 -17.19 -29.56 2.31
N GLY A 354 -17.18 -30.86 2.62
CA GLY A 354 -17.00 -31.93 1.64
C GLY A 354 -15.57 -31.96 1.11
N ILE A 355 -15.37 -32.27 -0.18
CA ILE A 355 -14.03 -32.33 -0.77
C ILE A 355 -13.40 -30.93 -0.83
N VAL A 356 -12.27 -30.73 -0.18
CA VAL A 356 -11.52 -29.47 -0.12
C VAL A 356 -10.09 -29.66 -0.59
N TRP A 357 -9.63 -28.78 -1.47
CA TRP A 357 -8.22 -28.66 -1.82
C TRP A 357 -7.53 -27.72 -0.82
N LYS A 358 -6.36 -28.11 -0.31
CA LYS A 358 -5.69 -27.44 0.81
C LYS A 358 -4.36 -26.79 0.46
N GLY A 359 -3.94 -26.85 -0.81
CA GLY A 359 -2.66 -26.31 -1.29
C GLY A 359 -2.62 -24.80 -1.54
N ALA A 360 -3.60 -24.03 -1.08
CA ALA A 360 -3.60 -22.57 -1.21
C ALA A 360 -2.40 -21.93 -0.48
N LEU A 361 -1.85 -20.85 -1.06
CA LEU A 361 -0.68 -20.10 -0.54
C LEU A 361 0.61 -20.92 -0.41
N TYR A 362 0.70 -22.04 -1.14
CA TYR A 362 1.86 -22.92 -1.13
C TYR A 362 3.06 -22.29 -1.85
N TRP A 363 2.81 -21.64 -3.00
CA TRP A 363 3.80 -20.91 -3.76
C TRP A 363 3.73 -19.41 -3.47
N VAL A 364 4.84 -18.84 -3.05
CA VAL A 364 5.01 -17.38 -2.89
C VAL A 364 5.36 -16.72 -4.22
N GLU A 365 6.06 -17.46 -5.08
CA GLU A 365 6.59 -16.99 -6.34
C GLU A 365 6.41 -18.02 -7.44
N GLU A 366 6.37 -17.54 -8.69
CA GLU A 366 6.22 -18.34 -9.89
C GLU A 366 7.30 -19.41 -10.01
N VAL A 367 6.89 -20.65 -10.27
CA VAL A 367 7.79 -21.80 -10.32
C VAL A 367 8.78 -21.65 -11.48
N GLY A 368 10.06 -21.91 -11.19
CA GLY A 368 11.13 -21.85 -12.20
C GLY A 368 11.90 -20.54 -12.23
N TYR A 369 11.54 -19.57 -11.39
CA TYR A 369 12.31 -18.35 -11.17
C TYR A 369 12.92 -18.33 -9.78
N SER A 370 13.94 -17.50 -9.61
CA SER A 370 14.55 -17.20 -8.33
C SER A 370 15.15 -15.80 -8.35
N THR A 371 15.26 -15.19 -7.18
CA THR A 371 15.94 -13.91 -7.00
C THR A 371 17.13 -14.08 -6.05
N ASN A 372 18.28 -13.54 -6.45
CA ASN A 372 19.48 -13.46 -5.63
C ASN A 372 19.28 -12.43 -4.50
N PRO A 373 20.08 -12.47 -3.41
CA PRO A 373 19.95 -11.54 -2.28
C PRO A 373 20.05 -10.05 -2.65
N ASP A 374 20.74 -9.73 -3.76
CA ASP A 374 20.88 -8.37 -4.27
C ASP A 374 19.69 -7.92 -5.15
N GLY A 375 18.68 -8.77 -5.32
CA GLY A 375 17.49 -8.56 -6.17
C GLY A 375 17.63 -9.03 -7.62
N THR A 376 18.80 -9.52 -8.06
CA THR A 376 19.01 -9.92 -9.46
C THR A 376 18.43 -11.30 -9.74
N SER A 377 18.05 -11.57 -10.99
CA SER A 377 17.62 -12.91 -11.42
C SER A 377 18.57 -13.47 -12.47
N SER A 378 18.83 -14.77 -12.39
CA SER A 378 19.54 -15.52 -13.45
C SER A 378 18.65 -15.78 -14.67
N ALA A 379 17.33 -15.75 -14.49
CA ALA A 379 16.33 -15.88 -15.55
C ALA A 379 15.48 -14.59 -15.59
N ILE A 380 15.81 -13.70 -16.53
CA ILE A 380 15.13 -12.41 -16.69
C ILE A 380 13.92 -12.57 -17.61
N ASN A 381 12.72 -12.38 -17.05
CA ASN A 381 11.46 -12.36 -17.78
C ASN A 381 10.48 -11.32 -17.19
N TYR A 382 9.34 -11.15 -17.87
CA TYR A 382 8.28 -10.19 -17.55
C TYR A 382 8.75 -8.74 -17.59
N VAL A 383 9.55 -8.43 -18.61
CA VAL A 383 10.13 -7.11 -18.81
C VAL A 383 9.51 -6.48 -20.05
N ASP A 384 8.74 -5.42 -19.86
CA ASP A 384 8.34 -4.51 -20.92
C ASP A 384 9.36 -3.37 -21.02
N HIS A 385 10.31 -3.52 -21.94
CA HIS A 385 11.33 -2.52 -22.24
C HIS A 385 10.77 -1.23 -22.86
N ALA A 386 9.52 -1.25 -23.34
CA ALA A 386 8.87 -0.06 -23.89
C ALA A 386 8.13 0.75 -22.80
N SER A 387 8.03 0.25 -21.56
CA SER A 387 7.42 1.00 -20.47
C SER A 387 8.29 2.17 -20.07
N THR A 388 7.86 3.39 -20.41
CA THR A 388 8.55 4.63 -20.05
C THR A 388 8.16 5.15 -18.67
N GLU A 389 6.95 4.82 -18.21
CA GLU A 389 6.45 5.25 -16.89
C GLU A 389 7.05 4.40 -15.76
N TYR A 390 7.27 3.11 -16.02
CA TYR A 390 7.82 2.14 -15.08
C TYR A 390 9.00 1.41 -15.72
N PRO A 391 10.11 2.11 -16.00
CA PRO A 391 11.25 1.53 -16.69
C PRO A 391 11.80 0.35 -15.89
N PRO A 392 12.06 -0.81 -16.54
CA PRO A 392 12.63 -1.95 -15.84
C PRO A 392 14.08 -1.68 -15.45
N VAL A 393 14.49 -2.22 -14.31
CA VAL A 393 15.88 -2.12 -13.82
C VAL A 393 16.68 -3.31 -14.37
N GLU A 394 17.90 -3.04 -14.85
CA GLU A 394 18.78 -4.06 -15.39
C GLU A 394 19.03 -5.19 -14.38
N GLY A 395 19.04 -6.44 -14.85
CA GLY A 395 19.25 -7.61 -14.01
C GLY A 395 18.02 -8.04 -13.18
N ARG A 396 16.92 -7.30 -13.20
CA ARG A 396 15.69 -7.63 -12.46
C ARG A 396 14.70 -8.41 -13.29
N SER A 397 13.95 -9.30 -12.64
CA SER A 397 12.82 -10.02 -13.25
C SER A 397 11.55 -9.82 -12.45
N TYR A 398 10.47 -9.54 -13.17
CA TYR A 398 9.16 -9.20 -12.63
C TYR A 398 8.17 -10.36 -12.79
N TYR A 399 8.63 -11.59 -12.54
CA TYR A 399 7.79 -12.78 -12.50
C TYR A 399 6.79 -12.73 -11.35
N GLY A 400 5.80 -13.64 -11.38
CA GLY A 400 4.72 -13.68 -10.42
C GLY A 400 5.22 -13.79 -8.98
N ARG A 401 4.83 -12.85 -8.12
CA ARG A 401 5.06 -12.93 -6.67
C ARG A 401 3.80 -12.59 -5.88
N GLY A 402 3.72 -13.16 -4.69
CA GLY A 402 2.67 -12.96 -3.72
C GLY A 402 1.32 -13.56 -4.10
N ILE A 403 0.29 -13.19 -3.34
CA ILE A 403 -1.04 -13.83 -3.40
C ILE A 403 -1.82 -13.56 -4.69
N ILE A 404 -1.35 -12.60 -5.50
CA ILE A 404 -1.93 -12.28 -6.80
C ILE A 404 -0.97 -12.55 -7.96
N GLN A 405 0.19 -13.15 -7.68
CA GLN A 405 1.23 -13.36 -8.69
C GLN A 405 1.47 -12.07 -9.49
N LEU A 406 1.79 -10.99 -8.78
CA LEU A 406 2.07 -9.69 -9.37
C LEU A 406 3.21 -9.88 -10.38
N SER A 407 2.96 -9.55 -11.65
CA SER A 407 3.88 -9.78 -12.76
C SER A 407 4.03 -8.52 -13.61
N TRP A 408 5.16 -8.37 -14.31
CA TRP A 408 5.55 -7.24 -15.15
C TRP A 408 5.99 -5.97 -14.42
N ASN A 409 7.08 -5.35 -14.90
CA ASN A 409 7.63 -4.09 -14.37
C ASN A 409 6.57 -3.00 -14.21
N TYR A 410 5.66 -2.83 -15.16
CA TYR A 410 4.63 -1.79 -15.06
C TYR A 410 3.64 -2.01 -13.91
N ASN A 411 3.40 -3.25 -13.47
CA ASN A 411 2.56 -3.51 -12.30
C ASN A 411 3.34 -3.37 -10.99
N TYR A 412 4.59 -3.83 -10.96
CA TYR A 412 5.48 -3.61 -9.80
C TYR A 412 5.72 -2.12 -9.57
N GLY A 413 5.98 -1.36 -10.63
CA GLY A 413 6.15 0.09 -10.58
C GLY A 413 4.88 0.79 -10.12
N ALA A 414 3.72 0.49 -10.71
CA ALA A 414 2.44 1.08 -10.30
C ALA A 414 2.12 0.79 -8.82
N PHE A 415 2.36 -0.44 -8.35
CA PHE A 415 2.15 -0.81 -6.95
C PHE A 415 3.14 -0.10 -6.02
N SER A 416 4.42 -0.07 -6.38
CA SER A 416 5.48 0.64 -5.64
C SER A 416 5.18 2.12 -5.49
N TYR A 417 4.78 2.77 -6.60
CA TYR A 417 4.48 4.19 -6.64
C TYR A 417 3.25 4.48 -5.79
N TRP A 418 2.20 3.66 -5.90
CA TRP A 418 1.01 3.82 -5.06
C TRP A 418 1.35 3.71 -3.57
N LEU A 419 2.13 2.71 -3.15
CA LEU A 419 2.53 2.57 -1.74
C LEU A 419 3.35 3.78 -1.27
N TYR A 420 4.36 4.18 -2.04
CA TYR A 420 5.24 5.27 -1.67
C TYR A 420 4.52 6.63 -1.67
N ASP A 421 3.71 6.92 -2.68
CA ASP A 421 3.02 8.20 -2.81
C ASP A 421 1.95 8.38 -1.73
N ASN A 422 1.43 7.28 -1.18
CA ASN A 422 0.37 7.29 -0.18
C ASN A 422 0.83 6.97 1.25
N GLY A 423 2.13 6.70 1.44
CA GLY A 423 2.68 6.49 2.78
C GLY A 423 2.48 5.11 3.40
N LEU A 424 2.17 4.10 2.60
CA LEU A 424 1.93 2.74 3.09
C LEU A 424 3.25 1.97 3.19
N MET A 425 3.34 1.04 4.16
CA MET A 425 4.45 0.09 4.28
C MET A 425 5.84 0.76 4.31
N ARG A 426 6.00 1.89 4.99
CA ARG A 426 7.25 2.70 5.00
C ARG A 426 8.47 1.97 5.56
N ASP A 427 8.26 0.93 6.35
CA ASP A 427 9.28 0.00 6.82
C ASP A 427 9.97 -0.76 5.68
N VAL A 428 9.29 -0.94 4.54
CA VAL A 428 9.79 -1.65 3.36
C VAL A 428 9.92 -0.73 2.14
N ILE A 429 9.02 0.24 2.00
CA ILE A 429 8.88 1.10 0.83
C ILE A 429 9.66 2.41 1.03
N SER A 430 10.98 2.31 0.90
CA SER A 430 11.94 3.40 1.18
C SER A 430 12.06 4.43 0.06
N GLU A 431 11.74 4.05 -1.18
CA GLU A 431 11.79 4.91 -2.35
C GLU A 431 10.68 4.55 -3.33
N ARG A 432 10.33 5.49 -4.20
CA ARG A 432 9.16 5.36 -5.06
C ARG A 432 9.21 4.15 -5.98
N ASP A 433 10.38 3.87 -6.54
CA ASP A 433 10.65 2.76 -7.46
C ASP A 433 11.25 1.51 -6.80
N ILE A 434 11.14 1.39 -5.46
CA ILE A 434 11.79 0.30 -4.73
C ILE A 434 11.39 -1.08 -5.25
N LEU A 435 10.12 -1.33 -5.63
CA LEU A 435 9.73 -2.65 -6.14
C LEU A 435 10.13 -2.86 -7.62
N LEU A 436 10.58 -1.81 -8.32
CA LEU A 436 11.30 -1.97 -9.58
C LEU A 436 12.73 -2.44 -9.34
N LYS A 437 13.38 -1.96 -8.27
CA LYS A 437 14.76 -2.30 -7.88
C LYS A 437 14.87 -3.57 -7.03
N ARG A 438 13.87 -3.89 -6.24
CA ARG A 438 13.77 -5.01 -5.30
C ARG A 438 12.40 -5.70 -5.42
N PRO A 439 12.09 -6.27 -6.59
CA PRO A 439 10.81 -6.96 -6.79
C PRO A 439 10.64 -8.16 -5.84
N ASP A 440 11.74 -8.72 -5.31
CA ASP A 440 11.76 -9.79 -4.31
C ASP A 440 11.09 -9.43 -2.98
N PHE A 441 10.98 -8.13 -2.63
CA PHE A 441 10.29 -7.71 -1.41
C PHE A 441 8.82 -8.16 -1.38
N VAL A 442 8.17 -8.29 -2.53
CA VAL A 442 6.79 -8.81 -2.62
C VAL A 442 6.72 -10.28 -2.19
N ALA A 443 7.80 -11.06 -2.35
CA ALA A 443 7.86 -12.45 -1.92
C ALA A 443 8.34 -12.60 -0.47
N SER A 444 9.28 -11.77 -0.02
CA SER A 444 9.87 -11.90 1.32
C SER A 444 9.06 -11.23 2.43
N ASN A 445 8.11 -10.34 2.11
CA ASN A 445 7.24 -9.70 3.09
C ASN A 445 5.77 -10.11 2.92
N GLY A 446 5.25 -10.84 3.91
CA GLY A 446 3.88 -11.35 3.92
C GLY A 446 2.80 -10.28 3.79
N ALA A 447 2.91 -9.20 4.56
CA ALA A 447 1.93 -8.11 4.53
C ALA A 447 1.97 -7.38 3.17
N LEU A 448 3.16 -7.13 2.62
CA LEU A 448 3.32 -6.52 1.29
C LEU A 448 2.73 -7.42 0.19
N SER A 449 3.00 -8.72 0.25
CA SER A 449 2.41 -9.71 -0.68
C SER A 449 0.89 -9.64 -0.65
N ILE A 450 0.29 -9.70 0.54
CA ILE A 450 -1.16 -9.69 0.71
C ILE A 450 -1.74 -8.35 0.26
N LEU A 451 -1.08 -7.25 0.62
CA LEU A 451 -1.48 -5.90 0.22
C LEU A 451 -1.47 -5.73 -1.30
N SER A 452 -0.58 -6.40 -2.04
CA SER A 452 -0.63 -6.40 -3.51
C SER A 452 -1.93 -7.02 -4.04
N GLY A 453 -2.43 -8.08 -3.38
CA GLY A 453 -3.70 -8.70 -3.71
C GLY A 453 -4.90 -7.84 -3.34
N ILE A 454 -4.86 -7.16 -2.19
CA ILE A 454 -5.91 -6.19 -1.77
C ILE A 454 -5.93 -5.00 -2.75
N TRP A 455 -4.77 -4.43 -3.06
CA TRP A 455 -4.64 -3.35 -4.04
C TRP A 455 -5.26 -3.75 -5.39
N PHE A 456 -4.94 -4.94 -5.91
CA PHE A 456 -5.57 -5.45 -7.13
C PHE A 456 -7.10 -5.57 -6.98
N TRP A 457 -7.56 -6.15 -5.87
CA TRP A 457 -8.98 -6.41 -5.60
C TRP A 457 -9.81 -5.12 -5.52
N MET A 458 -9.22 -4.06 -4.98
CA MET A 458 -9.87 -2.77 -4.74
C MET A 458 -9.76 -1.80 -5.91
N THR A 459 -8.83 -2.02 -6.85
CA THR A 459 -8.51 -1.07 -7.93
C THR A 459 -9.26 -1.39 -9.23
N PRO A 460 -10.18 -0.53 -9.70
CA PRO A 460 -10.76 -0.65 -11.04
C PRO A 460 -9.72 -0.34 -12.12
N GLN A 461 -9.83 -1.00 -13.28
CA GLN A 461 -8.83 -0.91 -14.36
C GLN A 461 -9.52 -0.82 -15.72
N GLY A 462 -9.55 0.38 -16.31
CA GLY A 462 -10.21 0.61 -17.59
C GLY A 462 -11.69 0.22 -17.52
N ALA A 463 -12.08 -0.78 -18.32
CA ALA A 463 -13.46 -1.30 -18.34
C ALA A 463 -13.78 -2.27 -17.17
N LYS A 464 -12.76 -2.74 -16.45
CA LYS A 464 -12.92 -3.68 -15.34
C LYS A 464 -13.29 -2.93 -14.05
N PRO A 465 -14.45 -3.21 -13.44
CA PRO A 465 -14.70 -2.76 -12.07
C PRO A 465 -13.76 -3.45 -11.09
N SER A 466 -13.63 -2.89 -9.88
CA SER A 466 -12.95 -3.58 -8.80
C SER A 466 -13.73 -4.84 -8.38
N SER A 467 -13.02 -5.90 -8.00
CA SER A 467 -13.65 -7.14 -7.54
C SER A 467 -14.49 -6.91 -6.29
N HIS A 468 -14.06 -5.99 -5.41
CA HIS A 468 -14.86 -5.50 -4.28
C HIS A 468 -16.24 -5.00 -4.69
N ASN A 469 -16.29 -4.08 -5.67
CA ASN A 469 -17.56 -3.51 -6.10
C ASN A 469 -18.47 -4.56 -6.75
N VAL A 470 -17.90 -5.52 -7.48
CA VAL A 470 -18.65 -6.64 -8.06
C VAL A 470 -19.25 -7.52 -6.96
N MET A 471 -18.44 -8.01 -6.02
CA MET A 471 -18.90 -8.95 -5.01
C MET A 471 -19.92 -8.34 -4.06
N LEU A 472 -19.74 -7.08 -3.67
CA LEU A 472 -20.69 -6.38 -2.80
C LEU A 472 -21.93 -5.84 -3.51
N GLY A 473 -22.04 -6.02 -4.83
CA GLY A 473 -23.21 -5.54 -5.58
C GLY A 473 -23.27 -4.02 -5.72
N ASN A 474 -22.13 -3.34 -5.62
CA ASN A 474 -22.00 -1.91 -5.83
C ASN A 474 -21.96 -1.53 -7.32
N ILE A 475 -21.91 -2.54 -8.20
CA ILE A 475 -22.03 -2.39 -9.64
C ILE A 475 -23.04 -3.42 -10.18
N THR A 476 -24.02 -2.92 -10.93
CA THR A 476 -25.09 -3.74 -11.53
C THR A 476 -25.31 -3.45 -13.00
N ASN A 477 -24.72 -2.37 -13.52
CA ASN A 477 -24.78 -2.04 -14.93
C ASN A 477 -23.97 -3.05 -15.74
N VAL A 478 -24.57 -3.57 -16.81
CA VAL A 478 -23.90 -4.44 -17.77
C VAL A 478 -23.29 -3.57 -18.86
N SER A 479 -22.01 -3.77 -19.13
CA SER A 479 -21.26 -3.08 -20.18
C SER A 479 -21.90 -3.33 -21.54
N SER A 480 -22.16 -2.27 -22.31
CA SER A 480 -22.74 -2.35 -23.66
C SER A 480 -21.73 -2.87 -24.71
N SER A 481 -20.44 -2.63 -24.49
CA SER A 481 -19.36 -2.88 -25.44
C SER A 481 -18.17 -3.66 -24.87
N SER A 482 -18.17 -3.99 -23.57
CA SER A 482 -17.03 -4.51 -22.81
C SER A 482 -15.82 -3.55 -22.73
N GLN A 483 -15.99 -2.30 -23.18
CA GLN A 483 -14.97 -1.24 -23.14
C GLN A 483 -15.30 -0.14 -22.11
N GLU A 484 -16.50 -0.16 -21.54
CA GLU A 484 -16.91 0.71 -20.44
C GLU A 484 -17.00 -0.07 -19.13
N LEU A 485 -16.80 0.65 -18.02
CA LEU A 485 -16.87 0.14 -16.67
C LEU A 485 -18.23 -0.51 -16.40
N GLY A 486 -18.25 -1.80 -16.11
CA GLY A 486 -19.49 -2.54 -15.91
C GLY A 486 -19.28 -4.03 -15.84
N LEU A 487 -20.34 -4.76 -15.50
CA LEU A 487 -20.37 -6.22 -15.59
C LEU A 487 -20.23 -6.66 -17.06
N PRO A 488 -19.55 -7.78 -17.36
CA PRO A 488 -19.35 -8.23 -18.73
C PRO A 488 -20.69 -8.65 -19.35
N GLN A 489 -20.77 -8.73 -20.68
CA GLN A 489 -21.95 -9.32 -21.31
C GLN A 489 -21.89 -10.84 -21.27
N ARG A 490 -23.02 -11.50 -21.54
CA ARG A 490 -23.03 -12.93 -21.84
C ARG A 490 -22.70 -13.21 -23.30
N ASN A 491 -22.02 -14.33 -23.55
CA ASN A 491 -21.68 -14.80 -24.89
C ASN A 491 -22.73 -15.77 -25.48
N ASP A 492 -23.67 -16.22 -24.66
CA ASP A 492 -24.74 -17.16 -25.03
C ASP A 492 -26.12 -16.49 -25.19
N GLY A 493 -26.19 -15.16 -25.04
CA GLY A 493 -27.39 -14.36 -25.25
C GLY A 493 -28.47 -14.52 -24.17
N GLN A 494 -28.21 -15.26 -23.09
CA GLN A 494 -29.14 -15.33 -21.97
C GLN A 494 -29.15 -14.03 -21.15
N SER A 495 -30.20 -13.86 -20.34
CA SER A 495 -30.32 -12.71 -19.44
C SER A 495 -29.27 -12.77 -18.34
N ILE A 496 -28.83 -11.60 -17.89
CA ILE A 496 -27.92 -11.46 -16.75
C ILE A 496 -28.77 -11.13 -15.53
N ILE A 497 -28.60 -11.91 -14.45
CA ILE A 497 -29.28 -11.69 -13.19
C ILE A 497 -28.32 -10.89 -12.30
N THR A 498 -28.73 -9.68 -11.91
CA THR A 498 -27.96 -8.79 -11.03
C THR A 498 -28.84 -8.33 -9.87
N ALA A 499 -28.20 -7.94 -8.78
CA ALA A 499 -28.85 -7.28 -7.65
C ALA A 499 -27.89 -6.24 -7.08
N GLU A 500 -28.44 -5.15 -6.54
CA GLU A 500 -27.66 -4.17 -5.78
C GLU A 500 -27.43 -4.68 -4.35
N GLY A 501 -26.24 -4.43 -3.80
CA GLY A 501 -25.92 -4.78 -2.41
C GLY A 501 -25.87 -6.28 -2.12
N GLU A 502 -26.24 -6.64 -0.90
CA GLU A 502 -26.27 -8.01 -0.39
C GLU A 502 -27.29 -8.87 -1.15
N SER A 503 -26.89 -10.09 -1.52
CA SER A 503 -27.79 -11.04 -2.19
C SER A 503 -27.47 -12.46 -1.77
N TYR A 504 -28.52 -13.25 -1.58
CA TYR A 504 -28.46 -14.69 -1.31
C TYR A 504 -28.91 -15.53 -2.51
N ASP A 505 -29.22 -14.86 -3.63
CA ASP A 505 -29.58 -15.53 -4.88
C ASP A 505 -28.33 -16.15 -5.52
N GLU A 506 -28.35 -17.48 -5.66
CA GLU A 506 -27.25 -18.26 -6.21
C GLU A 506 -26.85 -17.80 -7.62
N ALA A 507 -27.79 -17.38 -8.46
CA ALA A 507 -27.50 -16.93 -9.81
C ALA A 507 -26.79 -15.56 -9.82
N VAL A 508 -27.18 -14.66 -8.90
CA VAL A 508 -26.47 -13.38 -8.70
C VAL A 508 -25.04 -13.63 -8.24
N ILE A 509 -24.84 -14.49 -7.24
CA ILE A 509 -23.50 -14.79 -6.71
C ILE A 509 -22.65 -15.54 -7.73
N SER A 510 -23.24 -16.48 -8.47
CA SER A 510 -22.57 -17.16 -9.58
C SER A 510 -22.08 -16.15 -10.61
N TYR A 511 -22.91 -15.18 -10.98
CA TYR A 511 -22.50 -14.17 -11.96
C TYR A 511 -21.37 -13.28 -11.44
N ARG A 512 -21.46 -12.80 -10.19
CA ARG A 512 -20.42 -11.98 -9.53
C ARG A 512 -19.09 -12.74 -9.44
N LEU A 513 -19.11 -14.00 -9.00
CA LEU A 513 -17.92 -14.85 -8.92
C LEU A 513 -17.27 -15.02 -10.29
N GLY A 514 -18.06 -15.32 -11.33
CA GLY A 514 -17.56 -15.37 -12.70
C GLY A 514 -16.93 -14.07 -13.16
N THR A 515 -17.52 -12.93 -12.79
CA THR A 515 -16.97 -11.61 -13.13
C THR A 515 -15.65 -11.35 -12.41
N VAL A 516 -15.50 -11.75 -11.15
CA VAL A 516 -14.20 -11.70 -10.45
C VAL A 516 -13.14 -12.52 -11.18
N ILE A 517 -13.47 -13.75 -11.60
CA ILE A 517 -12.54 -14.59 -12.38
C ILE A 517 -12.18 -13.91 -13.71
N ASN A 518 -13.14 -13.25 -14.35
CA ASN A 518 -12.95 -12.52 -15.61
C ASN A 518 -12.04 -11.29 -15.44
N ILE A 519 -12.17 -10.56 -14.32
CA ILE A 519 -11.27 -9.44 -13.98
C ILE A 519 -9.83 -9.93 -13.82
N VAL A 520 -9.66 -11.08 -13.17
CA VAL A 520 -8.34 -11.68 -12.87
C VAL A 520 -7.66 -12.20 -14.13
N ASN A 521 -8.31 -13.09 -14.89
CA ASN A 521 -7.66 -13.73 -16.04
C ASN A 521 -8.61 -14.07 -17.20
N GLY A 522 -9.64 -13.25 -17.40
CA GLY A 522 -10.70 -13.58 -18.36
C GLY A 522 -10.28 -13.61 -19.82
N GLY A 523 -9.13 -13.01 -20.18
CA GLY A 523 -8.57 -13.09 -21.54
C GLY A 523 -8.17 -14.50 -21.95
N LEU A 524 -7.78 -15.33 -20.97
CA LEU A 524 -7.34 -16.70 -21.17
C LEU A 524 -8.36 -17.73 -20.70
N GLU A 525 -9.17 -17.38 -19.70
CA GLU A 525 -9.97 -18.38 -18.95
C GLU A 525 -11.48 -18.27 -19.18
N CYS A 526 -11.98 -17.12 -19.63
CA CYS A 526 -13.41 -16.88 -19.83
C CYS A 526 -13.79 -16.98 -21.32
N ASN A 527 -15.04 -16.63 -21.65
CA ASN A 527 -15.55 -16.70 -23.02
C ASN A 527 -15.43 -18.09 -23.64
N LYS A 528 -16.03 -19.07 -22.98
CA LYS A 528 -15.98 -20.51 -23.28
C LYS A 528 -14.64 -21.22 -23.02
N ALA A 529 -13.58 -20.50 -22.62
CA ALA A 529 -12.28 -21.12 -22.39
C ALA A 529 -12.26 -22.09 -21.19
N ALA A 530 -13.16 -21.95 -20.22
CA ALA A 530 -13.39 -22.94 -19.15
C ALA A 530 -13.80 -24.35 -19.65
N ALA A 531 -14.05 -24.54 -20.96
CA ALA A 531 -14.16 -25.88 -21.56
C ALA A 531 -12.84 -26.68 -21.55
N TYR A 532 -11.71 -25.99 -21.51
CA TYR A 532 -10.38 -26.59 -21.56
C TYR A 532 -9.42 -26.04 -20.51
N HIS A 533 -9.67 -24.85 -19.98
CA HIS A 533 -8.87 -24.27 -18.90
C HIS A 533 -9.43 -24.65 -17.53
N SER A 534 -8.58 -25.16 -16.64
CA SER A 534 -8.99 -25.60 -15.29
C SER A 534 -9.09 -24.45 -14.26
N GLY A 535 -8.55 -23.27 -14.58
CA GLY A 535 -8.56 -22.08 -13.71
C GLY A 535 -9.91 -21.78 -13.07
N PRO A 536 -10.94 -21.51 -13.88
CA PRO A 536 -12.23 -21.13 -13.32
C PRO A 536 -12.89 -22.23 -12.49
N PRO A 537 -12.99 -23.51 -12.93
CA PRO A 537 -13.53 -24.57 -12.07
C PRO A 537 -12.79 -24.74 -10.74
N GLN A 538 -11.48 -24.53 -10.70
CA GLN A 538 -10.70 -24.61 -9.45
C GLN A 538 -11.00 -23.45 -8.49
N ARG A 539 -11.09 -22.20 -8.99
CA ARG A 539 -11.48 -21.04 -8.16
C ARG A 539 -12.86 -21.22 -7.55
N VAL A 540 -13.82 -21.73 -8.33
CA VAL A 540 -15.18 -21.98 -7.83
C VAL A 540 -15.20 -23.14 -6.83
N SER A 541 -14.36 -24.17 -7.02
CA SER A 541 -14.24 -25.26 -6.06
C SER A 541 -13.70 -24.79 -4.71
N TYR A 542 -12.64 -23.95 -4.72
CA TYR A 542 -12.16 -23.30 -3.48
C TYR A 542 -13.24 -22.44 -2.83
N TYR A 543 -13.92 -21.59 -3.61
CA TYR A 543 -14.98 -20.72 -3.11
C TYR A 543 -16.06 -21.52 -2.37
N ASN A 544 -16.58 -22.58 -3.00
CA ASN A 544 -17.65 -23.37 -2.42
C ASN A 544 -17.22 -24.11 -1.15
N ALA A 545 -16.02 -24.68 -1.13
CA ALA A 545 -15.49 -25.35 0.05
C ALA A 545 -15.33 -24.35 1.22
N TYR A 546 -14.77 -23.18 0.94
CA TYR A 546 -14.58 -22.11 1.92
C TYR A 546 -15.92 -21.57 2.43
N ALA A 547 -16.88 -21.30 1.55
CA ALA A 547 -18.23 -20.84 1.93
C ALA A 547 -18.92 -21.84 2.87
N LYS A 548 -18.89 -23.14 2.55
CA LYS A 548 -19.49 -24.19 3.37
C LYS A 548 -18.86 -24.28 4.77
N TYR A 549 -17.52 -24.32 4.84
CA TYR A 549 -16.82 -24.34 6.11
C TYR A 549 -17.16 -23.12 6.98
N MET A 550 -17.16 -21.93 6.38
CA MET A 550 -17.45 -20.69 7.10
C MET A 550 -18.89 -20.65 7.62
N ASN A 551 -19.87 -21.07 6.81
CA ASN A 551 -21.26 -21.17 7.25
C ASN A 551 -21.45 -22.16 8.41
N ALA A 552 -20.64 -23.21 8.47
CA ALA A 552 -20.70 -24.19 9.55
C ALA A 552 -19.99 -23.73 10.83
N ASN A 553 -18.91 -22.95 10.70
CA ASN A 553 -17.96 -22.68 11.78
C ASN A 553 -17.93 -21.21 12.27
N VAL A 554 -18.67 -20.30 11.63
CA VAL A 554 -18.78 -18.89 12.06
C VAL A 554 -20.25 -18.54 12.28
N ILE A 555 -20.55 -18.02 13.48
CA ILE A 555 -21.93 -17.70 13.87
C ILE A 555 -22.37 -16.42 13.19
N GLY A 556 -23.62 -16.40 12.70
CA GLY A 556 -24.27 -15.18 12.22
C GLY A 556 -23.74 -14.68 10.87
N ILE A 557 -23.19 -15.58 10.05
CA ILE A 557 -22.92 -15.34 8.63
C ILE A 557 -23.73 -16.30 7.78
N ASP A 558 -23.97 -15.90 6.54
CA ASP A 558 -24.58 -16.74 5.50
C ASP A 558 -23.94 -16.39 4.14
N ILE A 559 -23.12 -17.30 3.64
CA ILE A 559 -22.41 -17.19 2.37
C ILE A 559 -23.09 -18.11 1.35
N PRO A 560 -23.65 -17.59 0.24
CA PRO A 560 -24.32 -18.43 -0.74
C PRO A 560 -23.36 -19.41 -1.43
N THR A 561 -23.69 -20.70 -1.40
CA THR A 561 -22.94 -21.74 -2.12
C THR A 561 -23.54 -21.95 -3.52
N ILE A 562 -22.70 -22.37 -4.48
CA ILE A 562 -23.13 -22.68 -5.84
C ILE A 562 -23.27 -24.19 -5.95
N GLN A 563 -24.51 -24.70 -5.95
CA GLN A 563 -24.80 -26.13 -5.81
C GLN A 563 -24.08 -26.95 -6.88
N GLU A 564 -24.25 -26.53 -8.14
CA GLU A 564 -23.72 -27.20 -9.34
C GLU A 564 -22.20 -27.07 -9.50
N ALA A 565 -21.54 -26.27 -8.67
CA ALA A 565 -20.10 -26.06 -8.71
C ALA A 565 -19.36 -26.67 -7.50
N THR A 566 -19.99 -27.64 -6.83
CA THR A 566 -19.32 -28.43 -5.78
C THR A 566 -18.33 -29.40 -6.42
N ASN A 567 -17.06 -29.37 -6.00
CA ASN A 567 -16.02 -30.33 -6.38
C ASN A 567 -15.75 -30.42 -7.89
N VAL A 568 -15.90 -29.31 -8.61
CA VAL A 568 -15.76 -29.24 -10.07
C VAL A 568 -14.33 -29.07 -10.57
N TRP A 569 -13.32 -29.22 -9.72
CA TRP A 569 -11.91 -28.91 -9.96
C TRP A 569 -11.35 -29.22 -11.37
N THR A 570 -11.65 -30.41 -11.93
CA THR A 570 -11.26 -30.80 -13.30
C THR A 570 -12.45 -30.93 -14.26
N SER A 571 -13.64 -30.56 -13.84
CA SER A 571 -14.85 -30.65 -14.65
C SER A 571 -14.76 -29.73 -15.86
N LYS A 572 -15.08 -30.26 -17.04
CA LYS A 572 -15.18 -29.47 -18.26
C LYS A 572 -16.52 -28.76 -18.32
N VAL A 573 -16.50 -27.43 -18.47
CA VAL A 573 -17.71 -26.62 -18.63
C VAL A 573 -18.04 -26.47 -20.10
N ASN A 574 -19.29 -26.68 -20.49
CA ASN A 574 -19.72 -26.58 -21.89
C ASN A 574 -21.14 -25.97 -21.99
N ASP A 575 -21.64 -25.83 -23.22
CA ASP A 575 -22.95 -25.22 -23.49
C ASP A 575 -24.12 -25.99 -22.86
N GLN A 576 -23.94 -27.28 -22.51
CA GLN A 576 -24.92 -28.11 -21.81
C GLN A 576 -24.77 -28.11 -20.28
N SER A 577 -23.72 -27.50 -19.74
CA SER A 577 -23.53 -27.36 -18.30
C SER A 577 -24.64 -26.50 -17.66
N PRO A 578 -24.98 -26.73 -16.37
CA PRO A 578 -25.94 -25.91 -15.64
C PRO A 578 -25.58 -24.42 -15.67
N ASP A 579 -26.57 -23.52 -15.66
CA ASP A 579 -26.31 -22.10 -15.88
C ASP A 579 -25.48 -21.44 -14.77
N ASN A 580 -25.75 -21.79 -13.52
CA ASN A 580 -24.94 -21.32 -12.37
C ASN A 580 -23.49 -21.81 -12.48
N LEU A 581 -23.23 -23.02 -12.97
CA LEU A 581 -21.88 -23.50 -13.22
C LEU A 581 -21.20 -22.71 -14.36
N LYS A 582 -21.91 -22.47 -15.47
CA LYS A 582 -21.36 -21.67 -16.60
C LYS A 582 -21.06 -20.23 -16.20
N THR A 583 -21.89 -19.61 -15.37
CA THR A 583 -21.72 -18.23 -14.95
C THR A 583 -20.63 -18.09 -13.90
N SER A 584 -20.63 -18.92 -12.86
CA SER A 584 -19.60 -18.93 -11.81
C SER A 584 -18.20 -19.22 -12.32
N THR A 585 -18.06 -20.04 -13.35
CA THR A 585 -16.77 -20.33 -14.01
C THR A 585 -16.45 -19.37 -15.14
N CYS A 586 -17.19 -18.26 -15.27
CA CYS A 586 -17.09 -17.26 -16.34
C CYS A 586 -17.18 -17.79 -17.79
N TYR A 587 -17.54 -19.07 -17.97
CA TYR A 587 -17.72 -19.71 -19.28
C TYR A 587 -18.69 -18.92 -20.17
N ALA A 588 -19.82 -18.51 -19.59
CA ALA A 588 -20.88 -17.79 -20.28
C ALA A 588 -20.63 -16.27 -20.42
N GLN A 589 -19.52 -15.74 -19.87
CA GLN A 589 -19.22 -14.31 -19.91
C GLN A 589 -18.29 -13.99 -21.09
N LYS A 590 -18.54 -12.87 -21.78
CA LYS A 590 -17.56 -12.27 -22.69
C LYS A 590 -16.35 -11.81 -21.88
N SER A 591 -15.16 -11.98 -22.44
CA SER A 591 -13.93 -11.52 -21.80
C SER A 591 -13.82 -9.99 -21.87
N TYR A 592 -13.29 -9.37 -20.82
CA TYR A 592 -12.91 -7.95 -20.87
C TYR A 592 -11.78 -7.66 -21.89
N TYR A 593 -10.98 -8.66 -22.26
CA TYR A 593 -9.73 -8.48 -23.02
C TYR A 593 -9.89 -8.52 -24.55
N ALA A 594 -11.04 -8.13 -25.10
CA ALA A 594 -11.28 -8.14 -26.54
C ALA A 594 -10.55 -7.02 -27.35
N GLY A 595 -9.57 -6.32 -26.76
CA GLY A 595 -8.77 -5.27 -27.41
C GLY A 595 -7.53 -4.91 -26.56
N LYS A 596 -6.44 -4.53 -27.23
CA LYS A 596 -5.07 -4.35 -26.71
C LYS A 596 -4.94 -3.58 -25.38
N ASN A 597 -3.93 -3.99 -24.60
CA ASN A 597 -3.25 -3.30 -23.49
C ASN A 597 -4.16 -2.56 -22.50
N GLN A 598 -4.71 -3.30 -21.55
CA GLN A 598 -5.18 -2.74 -20.28
C GLN A 598 -4.45 -3.48 -19.16
N CYS A 599 -3.81 -2.72 -18.27
CA CYS A 599 -2.87 -3.17 -17.24
C CYS A 599 -3.41 -4.31 -16.35
N LEU A 600 -2.45 -4.99 -15.70
CA LEU A 600 -2.51 -6.28 -15.01
C LEU A 600 -2.91 -7.48 -15.90
N GLN A 601 -1.88 -8.05 -16.55
CA GLN A 601 -1.85 -9.46 -16.91
C GLN A 601 -1.21 -10.22 -15.74
N ILE A 602 -1.97 -11.15 -15.15
CA ILE A 602 -1.50 -12.08 -14.12
C ILE A 602 -1.00 -13.34 -14.83
N THR A 603 0.10 -13.92 -14.36
CA THR A 603 0.60 -15.21 -14.84
C THR A 603 0.14 -16.32 -13.91
N ASN A 604 -0.34 -17.42 -14.49
CA ASN A 604 -0.67 -18.63 -13.73
C ASN A 604 0.64 -19.33 -13.35
N ALA A 605 0.87 -19.55 -12.05
CA ALA A 605 2.03 -20.27 -11.51
C ALA A 605 2.01 -21.78 -11.81
#